data_AF-A0A1G9EUD0-F1
#
_entry.id   AF-A0A1G9EUD0-F1
#
_cell.length_a   1.000
_cell.length_b   1.000
_cell.length_c   1.000
_cell.angle_alpha   90.00
_cell.angle_beta   90.00
_cell.angle_gamma   90.00
#
_symmetry.space_group_name_H-M   'P 1'
#
loop_
_entity.id
_entity.type
_entity.pdbx_description
1 polymer ?
#
loop_
_entity_poly.entity_id
_entity_poly.type
_entity_poly.pdbx_seq_one_letter_code
_entity_poly.pdbx_strand_id
1 'polypeptide(L)'
;MKLGRLIRKLKGNDKNEVNKKFEIKSDHSQSKPLNISFLGDSITTFKGWIPADAKFWYSDDADRGTGVVNVEQTWWHLFLKQTGNKLMTNDSWSGATVCNKADNGDTDESYRSFISRFDKTMGQGRVLEPKWM
;
A
#
# COMPACT_ATOMS: atom_id res chain seq x y z
N MET A 1 26.24 -6.72 -4.83
CA MET A 1 26.23 -7.99 -4.07
C MET A 1 25.02 -8.80 -4.54
N LYS A 2 25.21 -9.97 -5.18
CA LYS A 2 24.16 -10.68 -5.96
C LYS A 2 23.07 -11.28 -5.05
N LEU A 3 21.80 -10.95 -5.33
CA LEU A 3 20.55 -11.39 -4.66
C LEU A 3 20.50 -12.91 -4.37
N GLY A 4 21.11 -13.73 -5.23
CA GLY A 4 21.20 -15.19 -5.05
C GLY A 4 22.06 -15.67 -3.86
N ARG A 5 22.90 -14.81 -3.27
CA ARG A 5 23.65 -15.13 -2.03
C ARG A 5 22.78 -14.91 -0.78
N LEU A 6 21.78 -14.02 -0.87
CA LEU A 6 20.82 -13.74 0.20
C LEU A 6 19.84 -14.90 0.38
N ILE A 7 19.32 -15.44 -0.73
CA ILE A 7 18.36 -16.57 -0.72
C ILE A 7 18.97 -17.85 -0.13
N ARG A 8 20.27 -18.11 -0.37
CA ARG A 8 20.96 -19.25 0.24
C ARG A 8 21.14 -19.14 1.76
N LYS A 9 21.21 -17.91 2.28
CA LYS A 9 21.22 -17.65 3.74
C LYS A 9 19.84 -17.88 4.39
N LEU A 10 18.75 -17.86 3.62
CA LEU A 10 17.39 -18.10 4.12
C LEU A 10 17.07 -19.58 4.41
N LYS A 11 17.87 -20.53 3.87
CA LYS A 11 17.67 -21.97 4.11
C LYS A 11 18.41 -22.50 5.34
N GLY A 12 19.33 -21.73 5.92
CA GLY A 12 20.18 -22.18 7.01
C GLY A 12 20.29 -21.10 8.08
N ASN A 13 19.73 -21.39 9.24
CA ASN A 13 19.82 -20.68 10.51
C ASN A 13 19.01 -19.39 10.70
N ASP A 14 18.10 -19.54 11.66
CA ASP A 14 17.57 -18.58 12.61
C ASP A 14 16.58 -17.52 12.09
N LYS A 15 15.30 -17.88 12.15
CA LYS A 15 14.16 -16.97 11.95
C LYS A 15 14.24 -15.73 12.86
N ASN A 16 14.95 -15.81 13.99
CA ASN A 16 15.13 -14.68 14.90
C ASN A 16 16.12 -13.63 14.40
N GLU A 17 17.14 -14.00 13.62
CA GLU A 17 18.14 -13.05 13.11
C GLU A 17 17.57 -12.18 11.98
N VAL A 18 16.64 -12.74 11.20
CA VAL A 18 15.92 -12.02 10.14
C VAL A 18 14.98 -10.96 10.73
N ASN A 19 14.21 -11.32 11.76
CA ASN A 19 13.30 -10.39 12.43
C ASN A 19 14.05 -9.19 13.03
N LYS A 20 15.22 -9.42 13.62
CA LYS A 20 16.05 -8.37 14.24
C LYS A 20 16.66 -7.38 13.24
N LYS A 21 16.84 -7.77 11.98
CA LYS A 21 17.51 -6.93 10.97
C LYS A 21 16.56 -5.98 10.24
N PHE A 22 15.26 -6.26 10.27
CA PHE A 22 14.20 -5.40 9.73
C PHE A 22 13.38 -4.70 10.84
N GLU A 23 13.67 -4.96 12.11
CA GLU A 23 13.17 -4.18 13.23
C GLU A 23 13.72 -2.75 13.14
N ILE A 24 12.85 -1.82 12.76
CA ILE A 24 13.07 -0.41 13.04
C ILE A 24 13.05 -0.28 14.57
N LYS A 25 14.16 0.14 15.17
CA LYS A 25 14.20 0.50 16.59
C LYS A 25 13.21 1.63 16.82
N SER A 26 12.03 1.30 17.31
CA SER A 26 11.03 2.31 17.71
C SER A 26 11.49 2.92 19.01
N ASP A 27 11.86 4.19 18.98
CA ASP A 27 12.05 4.96 20.21
C ASP A 27 10.70 4.99 20.95
N HIS A 28 10.64 4.38 22.13
CA HIS A 28 9.39 4.07 22.84
C HIS A 28 8.74 5.29 23.51
N SER A 29 8.98 6.51 23.03
CA SER A 29 8.00 7.58 23.26
C SER A 29 6.78 7.26 22.40
N GLN A 30 5.87 6.42 22.91
CA GLN A 30 4.67 5.98 22.21
C GLN A 30 3.81 7.19 21.84
N SER A 31 4.07 7.77 20.67
CA SER A 31 3.22 8.78 20.07
C SER A 31 1.87 8.12 19.81
N LYS A 32 0.78 8.80 20.17
CA LYS A 32 -0.58 8.33 19.91
C LYS A 32 -0.71 7.83 18.46
N PRO A 33 -1.31 6.64 18.22
CA PRO A 33 -1.57 6.13 16.87
C PRO A 33 -2.14 7.20 15.96
N LEU A 34 -1.53 7.36 14.79
CA LEU A 34 -2.03 8.24 13.75
C LEU A 34 -3.00 7.49 12.84
N ASN A 35 -3.89 8.29 12.27
CA ASN A 35 -4.85 7.91 11.25
C ASN A 35 -4.22 8.22 9.88
N ILE A 36 -3.91 7.20 9.09
CA ILE A 36 -3.17 7.32 7.84
C ILE A 36 -4.07 6.97 6.65
N SER A 37 -4.07 7.84 5.64
CA SER A 37 -4.74 7.63 4.36
C SER A 37 -3.72 7.46 3.25
N PHE A 38 -4.03 6.59 2.28
CA PHE A 38 -3.23 6.42 1.07
C PHE A 38 -3.99 6.91 -0.15
N LEU A 39 -3.33 7.72 -0.97
CA LEU A 39 -3.72 8.03 -2.34
C LEU A 39 -2.67 7.38 -3.25
N GLY A 40 -3.03 6.31 -3.95
CA GLY A 40 -2.04 5.45 -4.62
C GLY A 40 -2.42 4.94 -6.00
N ASP A 41 -1.52 4.16 -6.56
CA ASP A 41 -1.66 3.42 -7.82
C ASP A 41 -1.62 1.89 -7.56
N SER A 42 -1.29 1.11 -8.58
CA SER A 42 -1.16 -0.36 -8.51
C SER A 42 -0.38 -0.86 -7.30
N ILE A 43 0.71 -0.18 -6.92
CA ILE A 43 1.63 -0.62 -5.85
C ILE A 43 0.93 -0.64 -4.48
N THR A 44 -0.13 0.15 -4.32
CA THR A 44 -0.84 0.33 -3.04
C THR A 44 -2.23 -0.34 -3.07
N THR A 45 -2.62 -0.98 -4.17
CA THR A 45 -3.91 -1.67 -4.26
C THR A 45 -3.94 -3.00 -3.50
N PHE A 46 -5.11 -3.38 -2.99
CA PHE A 46 -5.48 -4.76 -2.70
C PHE A 46 -7.00 -4.88 -2.80
N LYS A 47 -7.52 -5.89 -3.48
CA LYS A 47 -8.98 -6.08 -3.68
C LYS A 47 -9.72 -6.08 -2.35
N GLY A 48 -10.82 -5.33 -2.27
CA GLY A 48 -11.63 -5.20 -1.04
C GLY A 48 -11.13 -4.13 -0.05
N TRP A 49 -9.92 -3.60 -0.24
CA TRP A 49 -9.36 -2.55 0.64
C TRP A 49 -9.38 -1.16 0.01
N ILE A 50 -9.67 -1.07 -1.29
CA ILE A 50 -9.79 0.17 -2.09
C ILE A 50 -11.26 0.46 -2.46
N PRO A 51 -11.60 1.58 -3.13
CA PRO A 51 -12.96 1.81 -3.64
C PRO A 51 -13.43 0.66 -4.54
N ALA A 52 -14.72 0.32 -4.47
CA ALA A 52 -15.27 -0.87 -5.11
C ALA A 52 -15.16 -0.86 -6.64
N ASP A 53 -15.17 0.32 -7.24
CA ASP A 53 -15.04 0.57 -8.69
C ASP A 53 -13.58 0.74 -9.15
N ALA A 54 -12.63 0.87 -8.21
CA ALA A 54 -11.22 1.06 -8.52
C ALA A 54 -10.58 -0.25 -9.02
N LYS A 55 -9.74 -0.13 -10.05
CA LYS A 55 -8.95 -1.27 -10.55
C LYS A 55 -7.90 -1.66 -9.51
N PHE A 56 -7.72 -2.97 -9.30
CA PHE A 56 -6.73 -3.52 -8.38
C PHE A 56 -5.68 -4.39 -9.09
N TRP A 57 -4.44 -4.32 -8.62
CA TRP A 57 -3.35 -5.19 -9.05
C TRP A 57 -3.28 -6.47 -8.20
N TYR A 58 -3.37 -6.33 -6.88
CA TYR A 58 -3.27 -7.43 -5.92
C TYR A 58 -4.65 -7.89 -5.41
N SER A 59 -4.79 -9.20 -5.16
CA SER A 59 -5.99 -9.83 -4.61
C SER A 59 -5.62 -11.11 -3.86
N ASP A 60 -6.61 -11.75 -3.25
CA ASP A 60 -6.53 -13.08 -2.66
C ASP A 60 -6.39 -14.23 -3.68
N ASP A 61 -6.63 -13.94 -4.96
CA ASP A 61 -6.40 -14.85 -6.06
C ASP A 61 -4.90 -15.14 -6.28
N ALA A 62 -4.49 -16.37 -5.97
CA ALA A 62 -3.13 -16.87 -6.13
C ALA A 62 -2.69 -16.99 -7.60
N ASP A 63 -3.62 -17.13 -8.53
CA ASP A 63 -3.33 -17.38 -9.95
C ASP A 63 -2.86 -16.11 -10.68
N ARG A 64 -2.94 -14.94 -10.02
CA ARG A 64 -2.39 -13.68 -10.56
C ARG A 64 -0.86 -13.66 -10.65
N GLY A 65 -0.16 -14.58 -10.01
CA GLY A 65 1.30 -14.72 -10.13
C GLY A 65 2.11 -13.57 -9.53
N THR A 66 1.51 -12.70 -8.70
CA THR A 66 2.20 -11.56 -8.07
C THR A 66 3.01 -11.97 -6.83
N GLY A 67 2.70 -13.13 -6.24
CA GLY A 67 3.24 -13.57 -4.94
C GLY A 67 2.65 -12.85 -3.72
N VAL A 68 1.77 -11.87 -3.93
CA VAL A 68 1.05 -11.14 -2.87
C VAL A 68 -0.42 -11.55 -2.95
N VAL A 69 -0.82 -12.40 -2.01
CA VAL A 69 -2.14 -13.07 -1.95
C VAL A 69 -2.91 -12.76 -0.66
N ASN A 70 -2.32 -11.97 0.24
CA ASN A 70 -2.97 -11.51 1.45
C ASN A 70 -2.65 -10.02 1.67
N VAL A 71 -3.64 -9.24 2.10
CA VAL A 71 -3.48 -7.81 2.39
C VAL A 71 -2.35 -7.54 3.38
N GLU A 72 -2.12 -8.45 4.34
CA GLU A 72 -1.06 -8.36 5.33
C GLU A 72 0.36 -8.37 4.73
N GLN A 73 0.50 -8.80 3.48
CA GLN A 73 1.77 -8.82 2.75
C GLN A 73 2.05 -7.49 2.02
N THR A 74 1.07 -6.59 1.94
CA THR A 74 1.25 -5.29 1.27
C THR A 74 2.14 -4.38 2.12
N TRP A 75 2.93 -3.53 1.44
CA TRP A 75 3.86 -2.62 2.13
C TRP A 75 3.14 -1.68 3.10
N TRP A 76 1.96 -1.20 2.73
CA TRP A 76 1.19 -0.25 3.52
C TRP A 76 0.57 -0.91 4.73
N HIS A 77 0.13 -2.16 4.63
CA HIS A 77 -0.37 -2.90 5.79
C HIS A 77 0.77 -3.23 6.77
N LEU A 78 1.93 -3.66 6.25
CA LEU A 78 3.13 -3.89 7.06
C LEU A 78 3.57 -2.61 7.78
N PHE A 79 3.58 -1.47 7.08
CA PHE A 79 3.89 -0.17 7.65
C PHE A 79 2.95 0.19 8.80
N LEU A 80 1.62 0.09 8.59
CA LEU A 80 0.65 0.41 9.65
C LEU A 80 0.81 -0.51 10.87
N LYS A 81 0.97 -1.82 10.64
CA LYS A 81 1.19 -2.82 11.70
C LYS A 81 2.47 -2.56 12.50
N GLN A 82 3.58 -2.25 11.81
CA GLN A 82 4.88 -2.01 12.46
C GLN A 82 4.93 -0.68 13.22
N THR A 83 4.17 0.33 12.78
CA THR A 83 4.13 1.66 13.39
C THR A 83 2.99 1.85 14.40
N GLY A 84 2.08 0.87 14.53
CA GLY A 84 0.89 0.98 15.39
C GLY A 84 -0.15 1.98 14.89
N ASN A 85 -0.08 2.40 13.61
CA ASN A 85 -0.99 3.36 13.00
C ASN A 85 -2.26 2.69 12.44
N LYS A 86 -3.31 3.48 12.24
CA LYS A 86 -4.62 3.03 11.76
C LYS A 86 -4.86 3.45 10.31
N LEU A 87 -5.47 2.57 9.53
CA LEU A 87 -5.90 2.89 8.17
C LEU A 87 -7.20 3.71 8.22
N MET A 88 -7.18 4.89 7.59
CA MET A 88 -8.38 5.68 7.32
C MET A 88 -8.98 5.28 5.99
N THR A 89 -8.26 5.54 4.90
CA THR A 89 -8.66 5.10 3.58
C THR A 89 -7.47 4.64 2.77
N ASN A 90 -7.74 3.81 1.78
CA ASN A 90 -6.82 3.48 0.73
C ASN A 90 -7.50 3.79 -0.60
N ASP A 91 -7.44 5.04 -1.04
CA ASP A 91 -7.89 5.42 -2.38
C ASP A 91 -6.75 5.15 -3.37
N SER A 92 -6.60 3.89 -3.75
CA SER A 92 -5.63 3.47 -4.76
C SER A 92 -6.32 2.93 -5.99
N TRP A 93 -5.77 3.25 -7.16
CA TRP A 93 -6.32 2.82 -8.45
C TRP A 93 -5.22 2.33 -9.39
N SER A 94 -5.28 1.06 -9.78
CA SER A 94 -4.26 0.43 -10.63
C SER A 94 -4.10 1.13 -11.98
N GLY A 95 -2.85 1.48 -12.30
CA GLY A 95 -2.47 2.21 -13.51
C GLY A 95 -2.82 3.70 -13.52
N ALA A 96 -3.28 4.29 -12.41
CA ALA A 96 -3.53 5.72 -12.34
C ALA A 96 -2.25 6.54 -12.56
N THR A 97 -2.41 7.70 -13.17
CA THR A 97 -1.37 8.72 -13.35
C THR A 97 -1.52 9.84 -12.34
N VAL A 98 -0.45 10.58 -12.07
CA VAL A 98 -0.54 11.76 -11.20
C VAL A 98 -1.43 12.83 -11.84
N CYS A 99 -1.15 13.17 -13.10
CA CYS A 99 -1.89 14.16 -13.88
C CYS A 99 -3.04 13.52 -14.68
N ASN A 100 -3.87 14.38 -15.28
CA ASN A 100 -5.05 14.00 -16.05
C ASN A 100 -4.75 13.43 -17.44
N LYS A 101 -3.48 13.24 -17.79
CA LYS A 101 -3.08 12.80 -19.14
C LYS A 101 -2.05 11.69 -19.08
N ALA A 102 -2.22 10.68 -19.92
CA ALA A 102 -1.26 9.63 -20.19
C ALA A 102 -0.90 9.60 -21.69
N ASP A 103 0.03 8.71 -22.06
CA ASP A 103 0.44 8.47 -23.46
C ASP A 103 0.77 9.77 -24.21
N ASN A 104 1.72 10.54 -23.67
CA ASN A 104 2.16 11.84 -24.19
C ASN A 104 1.05 12.91 -24.37
N GLY A 105 -0.09 12.76 -23.71
CA GLY A 105 -1.20 13.72 -23.78
C GLY A 105 -2.45 13.19 -24.47
N ASP A 106 -2.35 12.04 -25.13
CA ASP A 106 -3.41 11.50 -25.98
C ASP A 106 -4.52 10.80 -25.18
N THR A 107 -4.18 10.25 -24.01
CA THR A 107 -5.13 9.53 -23.16
C THR A 107 -5.61 10.41 -22.01
N ASP A 108 -6.93 10.59 -21.88
CA ASP A 108 -7.53 11.29 -20.73
C ASP A 108 -7.67 10.36 -19.53
N GLU A 109 -7.06 10.79 -18.42
CA GLU A 109 -7.00 10.06 -17.15
C GLU A 109 -7.71 10.79 -16.01
N SER A 110 -8.43 11.88 -16.29
CA SER A 110 -9.14 12.69 -15.28
C SER A 110 -10.11 11.89 -14.41
N TYR A 111 -10.58 10.73 -14.88
CA TYR A 111 -11.47 9.87 -14.10
C TYR A 111 -10.76 9.15 -12.94
N ARG A 112 -9.46 8.88 -13.06
CA ARG A 112 -8.67 8.11 -12.08
C ARG A 112 -7.35 8.75 -11.64
N SER A 113 -7.01 9.93 -12.15
CA SER A 113 -5.76 10.62 -11.81
C SER A 113 -5.68 10.94 -10.31
N PHE A 114 -4.46 11.11 -9.79
CA PHE A 114 -4.28 11.45 -8.39
C PHE A 114 -4.87 12.83 -8.08
N ILE A 115 -4.65 13.83 -8.93
CA ILE A 115 -5.17 15.18 -8.68
C ILE A 115 -6.70 15.20 -8.65
N SER A 116 -7.37 14.48 -9.55
CA SER A 116 -8.84 14.42 -9.56
C SER A 116 -9.41 13.60 -8.41
N ARG A 117 -8.69 12.57 -7.95
CA ARG A 117 -9.12 11.78 -6.79
C ARG A 117 -8.81 12.48 -5.48
N PHE A 118 -7.72 13.23 -5.37
CA PHE A 118 -7.40 14.01 -4.17
C PHE A 118 -8.56 14.95 -3.81
N ASP A 119 -9.01 15.77 -4.76
CA ASP A 119 -10.12 16.70 -4.53
C ASP A 119 -11.42 15.98 -4.16
N LYS A 120 -11.63 14.79 -4.72
CA LYS A 120 -12.78 13.95 -4.38
C LYS A 120 -12.59 13.37 -2.98
N THR A 121 -11.62 12.52 -2.72
CA THR A 121 -11.63 11.64 -1.54
C THR A 121 -10.83 12.16 -0.35
N MET A 122 -9.92 13.13 -0.55
CA MET A 122 -8.98 13.61 0.48
C MET A 122 -9.05 15.12 0.73
N GLY A 123 -9.67 15.89 -0.18
CA GLY A 123 -9.72 17.35 -0.17
C GLY A 123 -10.57 17.95 0.95
N GLN A 124 -10.57 19.28 1.05
CA GLN A 124 -11.00 20.11 2.20
C GLN A 124 -12.45 19.94 2.73
N GLY A 125 -13.24 18.99 2.23
CA GLY A 125 -14.60 18.73 2.71
C GLY A 125 -14.94 17.27 3.02
N ARG A 126 -14.00 16.32 2.88
CA ARG A 126 -14.28 14.89 3.10
C ARG A 126 -13.52 14.38 4.32
N VAL A 127 -14.24 14.23 5.44
CA VAL A 127 -13.75 13.46 6.58
C VAL A 127 -13.88 11.98 6.23
N LEU A 128 -12.74 11.31 6.14
CA LEU A 128 -12.69 9.86 5.97
C LEU A 128 -12.96 9.20 7.33
N GLU A 129 -13.67 8.08 7.34
CA GLU A 129 -13.88 7.28 8.56
C GLU A 129 -12.82 6.18 8.67
N PRO A 130 -12.35 5.82 9.88
CA PRO A 130 -11.38 4.74 10.05
C PRO A 130 -11.92 3.40 9.58
N LYS A 131 -11.10 2.61 8.86
CA LYS A 131 -11.38 1.19 8.64
C LYS A 131 -10.77 0.37 9.79
N TRP A 132 -11.59 -0.46 10.43
CA TRP A 132 -11.15 -1.39 11.46
C TRP A 132 -10.42 -2.57 10.80
N MET A 133 -9.25 -2.91 11.34
CA MET A 133 -8.45 -4.10 10.96
C MET A 133 -8.80 -5.28 11.85
#